data_AF-A0A1B8TS03-F1
#
_entry.id   AF-A0A1B8TS03-F1
#
_cell.length_a   1.000
_cell.length_b   1.000
_cell.length_c   1.000
_cell.angle_alpha   90.00
_cell.angle_beta   90.00
_cell.angle_gamma   90.00
#
_symmetry.space_group_name_H-M   'P 1'
#
loop_
_entity.id
_entity.type
_entity.pdbx_description
1 polymer ?
#
loop_
_entity_poly.entity_id
_entity_poly.type
_entity_poly.pdbx_seq_one_letter_code
_entity_poly.pdbx_strand_id
1 'polypeptide(L)'
;MNERPLILVTNDDGITAPGIRALIKIMNKIGEVVVVAPDSPQSGMGHAITVDNVLTCNPITIDDGPQLEYTCSGTPADCVKMAISEILNKKPDLCVSGINHGPNSSINVIYSGTMSAAIEAGIEGIPAIGFSLLDFKWHADFKSCENFVKNITLNTLLNGLPEGIVLNVNIPDLKEEEIKGTKICRQAMGVWKEDFDKRKSPFGKEYYWLSGEFVNRDKGQDTDIYALENGYISIVPVQFDLTAHHMIQKLNSWEL
;
A
#
# COMPACT_ATOMS: atom_id res chain seq x y z
N MET A 1 25.29 -6.99 -19.96
CA MET A 1 25.11 -6.86 -18.50
C MET A 1 23.66 -6.43 -18.34
N ASN A 2 22.82 -7.22 -17.67
CA ASN A 2 21.44 -6.75 -17.43
C ASN A 2 21.52 -5.60 -16.42
N GLU A 3 21.02 -4.43 -16.80
CA GLU A 3 20.88 -3.30 -15.90
C GLU A 3 20.06 -3.73 -14.67
N ARG A 4 20.43 -3.22 -13.50
CA ARG A 4 19.62 -3.43 -12.29
C ARG A 4 18.29 -2.69 -12.45
N PRO A 5 17.15 -3.29 -12.05
CA PRO A 5 15.86 -2.62 -12.16
C PRO A 5 15.84 -1.38 -11.25
N LEU A 6 15.26 -0.29 -11.73
CA LEU A 6 14.97 0.90 -10.94
C LEU A 6 13.67 0.69 -10.17
N ILE A 7 13.72 0.80 -8.85
CA ILE A 7 12.60 0.55 -7.95
C ILE A 7 12.28 1.85 -7.19
N LEU A 8 11.07 2.35 -7.38
CA LEU A 8 10.52 3.43 -6.56
C LEU A 8 9.96 2.84 -5.26
N VAL A 9 10.32 3.41 -4.12
CA VAL A 9 9.83 3.02 -2.80
C VAL A 9 9.12 4.19 -2.14
N THR A 10 7.95 3.93 -1.56
CA THR A 10 7.16 4.91 -0.81
C THR A 10 6.36 4.25 0.32
N ASN A 11 5.60 5.00 1.10
CA ASN A 11 4.67 4.52 2.12
C ASN A 11 3.69 5.63 2.55
N ASP A 12 2.86 5.33 3.55
CA ASP A 12 1.99 6.27 4.24
C ASP A 12 2.34 6.51 5.72
N ASP A 13 3.23 5.72 6.32
CA ASP A 13 3.68 5.93 7.71
C ASP A 13 4.77 7.02 7.85
N GLY A 14 5.31 7.48 6.71
CA GLY A 14 6.38 8.47 6.63
C GLY A 14 7.78 7.88 6.45
N ILE A 15 8.72 8.69 5.98
CA ILE A 15 10.03 8.23 5.47
C ILE A 15 10.93 7.56 6.53
N THR A 16 10.75 7.90 7.81
CA THR A 16 11.52 7.35 8.93
C THR A 16 10.88 6.09 9.55
N ALA A 17 9.70 5.67 9.07
CA ALA A 17 8.98 4.55 9.66
C ALA A 17 9.74 3.21 9.53
N PRO A 18 9.74 2.34 10.55
CA PRO A 18 10.46 1.07 10.52
C PRO A 18 10.07 0.17 9.33
N GLY A 19 8.80 0.20 8.94
CA GLY A 19 8.28 -0.58 7.79
C GLY A 19 8.90 -0.19 6.45
N ILE A 20 9.02 1.11 6.13
CA ILE A 20 9.67 1.55 4.89
C ILE A 20 11.18 1.34 4.94
N ARG A 21 11.81 1.49 6.12
CA ARG A 21 13.24 1.16 6.30
C ARG A 21 13.52 -0.32 6.01
N ALA A 22 12.65 -1.21 6.48
CA ALA A 22 12.72 -2.63 6.17
C ALA A 22 12.53 -2.88 4.66
N LEU A 23 11.55 -2.23 4.02
CA LEU A 23 11.31 -2.36 2.59
C LEU A 23 12.51 -1.93 1.74
N ILE A 24 13.10 -0.77 2.05
CA ILE A 24 14.29 -0.23 1.36
C ILE A 24 15.46 -1.21 1.46
N LYS A 25 15.71 -1.76 2.64
CA LYS A 25 16.77 -2.76 2.84
C LYS A 25 16.56 -3.99 1.96
N ILE A 26 15.31 -4.41 1.74
CA ILE A 26 14.99 -5.53 0.84
C ILE A 26 15.21 -5.11 -0.62
N MET A 27 14.69 -3.95 -1.02
CA MET A 27 14.76 -3.45 -2.40
C MET A 27 16.19 -3.16 -2.85
N ASN A 28 17.05 -2.68 -1.95
CA ASN A 28 18.49 -2.47 -2.22
C ASN A 28 19.22 -3.76 -2.62
N LYS A 29 18.73 -4.93 -2.18
CA LYS A 29 19.28 -6.23 -2.61
C LYS A 29 18.86 -6.62 -4.03
N ILE A 30 17.85 -5.96 -4.59
CA ILE A 30 17.22 -6.30 -5.87
C ILE A 30 17.64 -5.32 -6.97
N GLY A 31 17.46 -4.01 -6.73
CA GLY A 31 17.55 -2.98 -7.76
C GLY A 31 18.31 -1.72 -7.35
N GLU A 32 18.27 -0.72 -8.21
CA GLU A 32 18.59 0.67 -7.87
C GLU A 32 17.36 1.28 -7.21
N VAL A 33 17.51 1.91 -6.04
CA VAL A 33 16.38 2.35 -5.23
C VAL A 33 16.32 3.87 -5.15
N VAL A 34 15.14 4.42 -5.41
CA VAL A 34 14.80 5.81 -5.11
C VAL A 34 13.58 5.80 -4.19
N VAL A 35 13.68 6.56 -3.10
CA VAL A 35 12.64 6.66 -2.08
C VAL A 35 12.04 8.06 -2.13
N VAL A 36 10.72 8.13 -2.26
CA VAL A 36 9.97 9.38 -2.08
C VAL A 36 8.81 9.07 -1.15
N ALA A 37 8.83 9.63 0.05
CA ALA A 37 7.85 9.30 1.08
C ALA A 37 7.42 10.54 1.88
N PRO A 38 6.24 10.50 2.51
CA PRO A 38 5.75 11.61 3.33
C PRO A 38 6.70 11.97 4.48
N ASP A 39 6.72 13.25 4.85
CA ASP A 39 7.47 13.77 6.01
C ASP A 39 6.80 13.48 7.37
N SER A 40 5.56 12.99 7.32
CA SER A 40 4.70 12.73 8.47
C SER A 40 3.71 11.59 8.15
N PRO A 41 3.14 10.91 9.16
CA PRO A 41 2.14 9.87 8.93
C PRO A 41 0.90 10.41 8.22
N GLN A 42 0.44 9.69 7.19
CA GLN A 42 -0.69 10.01 6.32
C GLN A 42 -1.73 8.86 6.28
N SER A 43 -1.81 8.05 7.33
CA SER A 43 -2.73 6.90 7.40
C SER A 43 -4.20 7.35 7.30
N GLY A 44 -5.01 6.61 6.53
CA GLY A 44 -6.45 6.88 6.39
C GLY A 44 -6.81 8.01 5.43
N MET A 45 -5.84 8.60 4.72
CA MET A 45 -6.09 9.66 3.74
C MET A 45 -6.70 9.14 2.43
N GLY A 46 -6.76 7.82 2.22
CA GLY A 46 -7.16 7.23 0.94
C GLY A 46 -6.32 7.76 -0.21
N HIS A 47 -6.93 7.89 -1.39
CA HIS A 47 -6.29 8.39 -2.60
C HIS A 47 -6.37 9.93 -2.72
N ALA A 48 -6.10 10.63 -1.61
CA ALA A 48 -6.02 12.08 -1.61
C ALA A 48 -4.81 12.58 -2.40
N ILE A 49 -4.92 13.75 -3.02
CA ILE A 49 -3.84 14.48 -3.68
C ILE A 49 -3.86 15.94 -3.24
N THR A 50 -2.70 16.59 -3.21
CA THR A 50 -2.60 18.00 -2.81
C THR A 50 -2.76 18.90 -4.03
N VAL A 51 -3.84 19.70 -4.05
CA VAL A 51 -4.17 20.60 -5.17
C VAL A 51 -4.26 22.06 -4.72
N ASP A 52 -4.63 22.30 -3.46
CA ASP A 52 -4.93 23.62 -2.91
C ASP A 52 -3.77 24.25 -2.13
N ASN A 53 -2.64 23.55 -2.03
CA ASN A 53 -1.45 23.97 -1.27
C ASN A 53 -0.16 23.66 -2.02
N VAL A 54 0.94 24.30 -1.57
CA VAL A 54 2.27 24.07 -2.15
C VAL A 54 2.82 22.72 -1.65
N LEU A 55 3.28 21.88 -2.58
CA LEU A 55 4.05 20.68 -2.29
C LEU A 55 5.54 21.03 -2.20
N THR A 56 6.21 20.48 -1.19
CA THR A 56 7.67 20.50 -1.07
C THR A 56 8.20 19.09 -1.15
N CYS A 57 9.34 18.92 -1.82
CA CYS A 57 10.05 17.65 -1.88
C CYS A 57 11.55 17.92 -1.83
N ASN A 58 12.22 17.39 -0.81
CA ASN A 58 13.61 17.73 -0.51
C ASN A 58 14.46 16.46 -0.39
N PRO A 59 15.68 16.44 -0.95
CA PRO A 59 16.60 15.32 -0.74
C PRO A 59 17.01 15.24 0.72
N ILE A 60 17.14 14.02 1.24
CA ILE A 60 17.59 13.75 2.61
C ILE A 60 18.56 12.56 2.63
N THR A 61 19.27 12.41 3.74
CA THR A 61 20.12 11.24 4.01
C THR A 61 19.82 10.76 5.42
N ILE A 62 19.23 9.57 5.53
CA ILE A 62 18.87 8.95 6.82
C ILE A 62 19.95 7.96 7.27
N ASP A 63 20.48 7.18 6.34
CA ASP A 63 21.51 6.17 6.57
C ASP A 63 22.53 6.14 5.41
N ASP A 64 23.59 5.35 5.59
CA ASP A 64 24.67 5.18 4.60
C ASP A 64 24.30 4.17 3.48
N GLY A 65 23.00 3.91 3.26
CA GLY A 65 22.51 3.04 2.22
C GLY A 65 22.73 3.62 0.80
N PRO A 66 22.70 2.77 -0.24
CA PRO A 66 22.96 3.19 -1.62
C PRO A 66 21.78 3.92 -2.28
N GLN A 67 20.61 3.98 -1.62
CA GLN A 67 19.40 4.59 -2.15
C GLN A 67 19.46 6.12 -2.16
N LEU A 68 18.74 6.74 -3.09
CA LEU A 68 18.43 8.18 -3.02
C LEU A 68 17.12 8.38 -2.27
N GLU A 69 17.06 9.35 -1.37
CA GLU A 69 15.87 9.58 -0.54
C GLU A 69 15.38 11.02 -0.59
N TYR A 70 14.07 11.17 -0.70
CA TYR A 70 13.38 12.45 -0.71
C TYR A 70 12.20 12.42 0.24
N THR A 71 12.12 13.44 1.10
CA THR A 71 10.93 13.67 1.93
C THR A 71 9.97 14.60 1.20
N CYS A 72 8.68 14.27 1.21
CA CYS A 72 7.63 15.07 0.58
C CYS A 72 6.60 15.53 1.62
N SER A 73 6.12 16.76 1.52
CA SER A 73 5.06 17.28 2.40
C SER A 73 3.64 16.84 1.98
N GLY A 74 3.53 16.06 0.91
CA GLY A 74 2.26 15.60 0.36
C GLY A 74 1.83 14.22 0.85
N THR A 75 0.78 13.73 0.22
CA THR A 75 0.24 12.37 0.41
C THR A 75 1.13 11.30 -0.25
N PRO A 76 0.89 10.01 -0.01
CA PRO A 76 1.58 8.93 -0.72
C PRO A 76 1.40 8.99 -2.25
N ALA A 77 0.22 9.41 -2.74
CA ALA A 77 -0.02 9.60 -4.17
C ALA A 77 0.81 10.78 -4.71
N ASP A 78 0.87 11.90 -3.98
CA ASP A 78 1.73 13.04 -4.35
C ASP A 78 3.20 12.62 -4.42
N CYS A 79 3.67 11.76 -3.51
CA CYS A 79 5.04 11.24 -3.53
C CYS A 79 5.36 10.51 -4.84
N VAL A 80 4.43 9.67 -5.31
CA VAL A 80 4.59 8.95 -6.58
C VAL A 80 4.61 9.93 -7.77
N LYS A 81 3.70 10.90 -7.78
CA LYS A 81 3.66 11.93 -8.83
C LYS A 81 4.93 12.77 -8.87
N MET A 82 5.42 13.21 -7.72
CA MET A 82 6.68 13.96 -7.60
C MET A 82 7.88 13.12 -8.04
N ALA A 83 7.91 11.83 -7.66
CA ALA A 83 8.96 10.92 -8.07
C ALA A 83 9.05 10.83 -9.60
N ILE A 84 7.92 10.59 -10.26
CA ILE A 84 7.86 10.36 -11.70
C ILE A 84 8.09 11.66 -12.49
N SER A 85 7.56 12.77 -12.02
CA SER A 85 7.56 14.03 -12.78
C SER A 85 8.86 14.82 -12.65
N GLU A 86 9.45 14.84 -11.44
CA GLU A 86 10.53 15.79 -11.12
C GLU A 86 11.84 15.14 -10.65
N ILE A 87 11.79 13.91 -10.10
CA ILE A 87 12.96 13.29 -9.46
C ILE A 87 13.62 12.22 -10.34
N LEU A 88 12.81 11.35 -10.94
CA LEU A 88 13.27 10.23 -11.74
C LEU A 88 13.50 10.67 -13.20
N ASN A 89 14.68 10.38 -13.73
CA ASN A 89 15.00 10.66 -15.15
C ASN A 89 14.45 9.60 -16.12
N LYS A 90 13.98 8.47 -15.59
CA LYS A 90 13.37 7.37 -16.35
C LYS A 90 12.25 6.75 -15.53
N LYS A 91 11.27 6.17 -16.22
CA LYS A 91 10.19 5.42 -15.57
C LYS A 91 10.77 4.25 -14.76
N PRO A 92 10.38 4.06 -13.49
CA PRO A 92 10.85 2.93 -12.71
C PRO A 92 10.26 1.62 -13.25
N ASP A 93 10.99 0.53 -13.07
CA ASP A 93 10.58 -0.82 -13.47
C ASP A 93 9.51 -1.39 -12.51
N LEU A 94 9.50 -0.90 -11.26
CA LEU A 94 8.54 -1.29 -10.23
C LEU A 94 8.36 -0.16 -9.22
N CYS A 95 7.14 0.03 -8.72
CA CYS A 95 6.87 0.81 -7.51
C CYS A 95 6.44 -0.12 -6.37
N VAL A 96 7.03 0.04 -5.19
CA VAL A 96 6.59 -0.67 -3.98
C VAL A 96 6.22 0.31 -2.88
N SER A 97 5.10 0.05 -2.21
CA SER A 97 4.58 0.89 -1.14
C SER A 97 4.48 0.10 0.17
N GLY A 98 4.94 0.67 1.28
CA GLY A 98 4.91 0.06 2.61
C GLY A 98 6.31 -0.11 3.23
N ILE A 99 6.56 -1.14 4.06
CA ILE A 99 5.60 -2.11 4.58
C ILE A 99 4.73 -1.43 5.65
N ASN A 100 3.43 -1.39 5.44
CA ASN A 100 2.51 -0.73 6.36
C ASN A 100 2.37 -1.47 7.69
N HIS A 101 2.19 -0.71 8.79
CA HIS A 101 1.80 -1.23 10.09
C HIS A 101 0.28 -1.46 10.14
N GLY A 102 -0.13 -2.73 10.06
CA GLY A 102 -1.54 -3.14 10.06
C GLY A 102 -2.06 -3.52 8.66
N PRO A 103 -3.17 -4.27 8.60
CA PRO A 103 -3.73 -4.80 7.36
C PRO A 103 -4.44 -3.75 6.50
N ASN A 104 -4.23 -3.85 5.19
CA ASN A 104 -4.99 -3.16 4.14
C ASN A 104 -5.83 -4.16 3.33
N SER A 105 -6.34 -5.22 3.97
CA SER A 105 -7.18 -6.24 3.35
C SER A 105 -8.65 -5.82 3.29
N SER A 106 -9.42 -6.46 2.41
CA SER A 106 -10.84 -6.19 2.19
C SER A 106 -11.09 -4.71 1.83
N ILE A 107 -12.17 -4.11 2.34
CA ILE A 107 -12.58 -2.74 2.03
C ILE A 107 -11.55 -1.68 2.45
N ASN A 108 -10.58 -2.03 3.31
CA ASN A 108 -9.54 -1.11 3.76
C ASN A 108 -8.63 -0.63 2.62
N VAL A 109 -8.57 -1.35 1.50
CA VAL A 109 -7.84 -0.93 0.28
C VAL A 109 -8.19 0.48 -0.15
N ILE A 110 -9.46 0.89 -0.01
CA ILE A 110 -9.96 2.20 -0.47
C ILE A 110 -9.44 3.35 0.42
N TYR A 111 -9.21 3.09 1.71
CA TYR A 111 -8.76 4.08 2.69
C TYR A 111 -7.24 4.07 2.91
N SER A 112 -6.56 3.08 2.33
CA SER A 112 -5.14 2.83 2.53
C SER A 112 -4.28 3.81 1.74
N GLY A 113 -3.43 4.57 2.43
CA GLY A 113 -2.41 5.39 1.79
C GLY A 113 -1.36 4.52 1.09
N THR A 114 -1.01 3.38 1.69
CA THR A 114 -0.13 2.37 1.09
C THR A 114 -0.62 1.94 -0.30
N MET A 115 -1.90 1.54 -0.40
CA MET A 115 -2.48 1.10 -1.66
C MET A 115 -2.73 2.28 -2.61
N SER A 116 -3.01 3.47 -2.09
CA SER A 116 -3.18 4.66 -2.94
C SER A 116 -1.90 5.00 -3.69
N ALA A 117 -0.74 4.93 -3.05
CA ALA A 117 0.54 5.04 -3.75
C ALA A 117 0.75 3.95 -4.81
N ALA A 118 0.43 2.69 -4.50
CA ALA A 118 0.55 1.61 -5.47
C ALA A 118 -0.40 1.81 -6.68
N ILE A 119 -1.65 2.20 -6.42
CA ILE A 119 -2.64 2.51 -7.45
C ILE A 119 -2.18 3.69 -8.30
N GLU A 120 -1.62 4.74 -7.69
CA GLU A 120 -1.10 5.91 -8.40
C GLU A 120 0.02 5.50 -9.37
N ALA A 121 0.95 4.67 -8.92
CA ALA A 121 1.98 4.12 -9.81
C ALA A 121 1.37 3.28 -10.94
N GLY A 122 0.34 2.49 -10.64
CA GLY A 122 -0.43 1.73 -11.64
C GLY A 122 -1.11 2.61 -12.69
N ILE A 123 -1.66 3.77 -12.29
CA ILE A 123 -2.25 4.77 -13.19
C ILE A 123 -1.19 5.33 -14.16
N GLU A 124 0.02 5.55 -13.66
CA GLU A 124 1.17 5.97 -14.47
C GLU A 124 1.78 4.80 -15.29
N GLY A 125 1.12 3.63 -15.27
CA GLY A 125 1.48 2.42 -16.01
C GLY A 125 2.74 1.72 -15.48
N ILE A 126 3.06 1.89 -14.19
CA ILE A 126 4.18 1.23 -13.51
C ILE A 126 3.62 0.02 -12.77
N PRO A 127 4.20 -1.20 -12.95
CA PRO A 127 3.85 -2.33 -12.10
C PRO A 127 4.04 -1.98 -10.62
N ALA A 128 3.05 -2.24 -9.77
CA ALA A 128 3.09 -1.78 -8.39
C ALA A 128 2.60 -2.80 -7.37
N ILE A 129 3.16 -2.73 -6.16
CA ILE A 129 2.84 -3.62 -5.05
C ILE A 129 2.71 -2.81 -3.75
N GLY A 130 1.58 -2.93 -3.06
CA GLY A 130 1.42 -2.48 -1.68
C GLY A 130 1.68 -3.64 -0.71
N PHE A 131 2.56 -3.46 0.25
CA PHE A 131 2.88 -4.43 1.29
C PHE A 131 2.37 -3.97 2.65
N SER A 132 1.77 -4.88 3.41
CA SER A 132 1.23 -4.61 4.74
C SER A 132 1.47 -5.80 5.66
N LEU A 133 1.94 -5.54 6.89
CA LEU A 133 2.14 -6.54 7.93
C LEU A 133 1.00 -6.44 8.94
N LEU A 134 0.42 -7.57 9.35
CA LEU A 134 -0.68 -7.64 10.32
C LEU A 134 -0.24 -7.37 11.77
N ASP A 135 0.67 -6.44 11.98
CA ASP A 135 1.06 -5.93 13.31
C ASP A 135 1.00 -4.39 13.31
N PHE A 136 0.16 -3.84 14.18
CA PHE A 136 0.00 -2.39 14.37
C PHE A 136 1.11 -1.77 15.23
N LYS A 137 1.98 -2.57 15.86
CA LYS A 137 3.06 -2.05 16.69
C LYS A 137 4.09 -1.32 15.83
N TRP A 138 4.50 -0.15 16.28
CA TRP A 138 5.60 0.60 15.66
C TRP A 138 6.92 -0.21 15.58
N HIS A 139 7.16 -1.09 16.55
CA HIS A 139 8.33 -1.97 16.59
C HIS A 139 8.02 -3.39 16.10
N ALA A 140 7.09 -3.55 15.16
CA ALA A 140 6.81 -4.83 14.51
C ALA A 140 8.06 -5.47 13.91
N ASP A 141 8.13 -6.80 13.94
CA ASP A 141 9.27 -7.54 13.38
C ASP A 141 9.05 -7.84 11.89
N PHE A 142 9.68 -7.05 11.03
CA PHE A 142 9.61 -7.23 9.58
C PHE A 142 10.52 -8.36 9.06
N LYS A 143 11.32 -9.01 9.91
CA LYS A 143 12.25 -10.06 9.46
C LYS A 143 11.52 -11.28 8.93
N SER A 144 10.38 -11.65 9.52
CA SER A 144 9.59 -12.81 9.11
C SER A 144 9.05 -12.71 7.68
N CYS A 145 8.90 -11.49 7.17
CA CYS A 145 8.36 -11.23 5.84
C CYS A 145 9.42 -11.00 4.75
N GLU A 146 10.70 -10.87 5.12
CA GLU A 146 11.77 -10.41 4.24
C GLU A 146 11.88 -11.25 2.95
N ASN A 147 11.91 -12.58 3.12
CA ASN A 147 12.05 -13.52 2.01
C ASN A 147 10.80 -13.53 1.10
N PHE A 148 9.61 -13.38 1.68
CA PHE A 148 8.36 -13.35 0.91
C PHE A 148 8.25 -12.06 0.09
N VAL A 149 8.51 -10.90 0.70
CA VAL A 149 8.52 -9.59 0.00
C VAL A 149 9.52 -9.63 -1.15
N LYS A 150 10.74 -10.12 -0.90
CA LYS A 150 11.77 -10.28 -1.94
C LYS A 150 11.29 -11.18 -3.09
N ASN A 151 10.74 -12.34 -2.78
CA ASN A 151 10.31 -13.31 -3.79
C ASN A 151 9.13 -12.77 -4.63
N ILE A 152 8.15 -12.12 -3.99
CA ILE A 152 7.01 -11.52 -4.68
C ILE A 152 7.48 -10.40 -5.62
N THR A 153 8.39 -9.55 -5.14
CA THR A 153 8.99 -8.46 -5.92
C THR A 153 9.73 -8.99 -7.15
N LEU A 154 10.61 -9.98 -6.97
CA LEU A 154 11.36 -10.59 -8.08
C LEU A 154 10.45 -11.25 -9.12
N ASN A 155 9.40 -11.94 -8.68
CA ASN A 155 8.43 -12.54 -9.60
C ASN A 155 7.63 -11.49 -10.36
N THR A 156 7.29 -10.37 -9.71
CA THR A 156 6.57 -9.26 -10.36
C THR A 156 7.46 -8.59 -11.41
N LEU A 157 8.74 -8.34 -11.11
CA LEU A 157 9.71 -7.82 -12.07
C LEU A 157 9.94 -8.77 -13.25
N LEU A 158 10.00 -10.07 -13.00
CA LEU A 158 10.25 -11.08 -14.04
C LEU A 158 9.06 -11.25 -15.01
N ASN A 159 7.84 -11.29 -14.48
CA ASN A 159 6.65 -11.61 -15.25
C ASN A 159 5.86 -10.37 -15.71
N GLY A 160 6.11 -9.22 -15.10
CA GLY A 160 5.29 -8.02 -15.26
C GLY A 160 3.91 -8.14 -14.61
N LEU A 161 3.11 -7.09 -14.77
CA LEU A 161 1.69 -7.08 -14.46
C LEU A 161 0.90 -6.59 -15.68
N PRO A 162 -0.35 -7.06 -15.88
CA PRO A 162 -1.23 -6.47 -16.87
C PRO A 162 -1.47 -4.98 -16.60
N GLU A 163 -1.75 -4.22 -17.65
CA GLU A 163 -2.12 -2.81 -17.54
C GLU A 163 -3.37 -2.65 -16.65
N GLY A 164 -3.34 -1.62 -15.79
CA GLY A 164 -4.45 -1.34 -14.87
C GLY A 164 -4.50 -2.23 -13.63
N ILE A 165 -3.51 -3.11 -13.42
CA ILE A 165 -3.45 -4.04 -12.28
C ILE A 165 -2.25 -3.72 -11.38
N VAL A 166 -2.52 -3.67 -10.08
CA VAL A 166 -1.51 -3.59 -9.00
C VAL A 166 -1.74 -4.71 -7.99
N LEU A 167 -0.76 -5.03 -7.15
CA LEU A 167 -0.88 -6.08 -6.15
C LEU A 167 -1.05 -5.50 -4.75
N ASN A 168 -2.08 -5.94 -4.02
CA ASN A 168 -2.22 -5.74 -2.59
C ASN A 168 -1.74 -7.00 -1.85
N VAL A 169 -0.71 -6.88 -1.04
CA VAL A 169 -0.07 -7.98 -0.32
C VAL A 169 -0.17 -7.75 1.18
N ASN A 170 -0.85 -8.65 1.88
CA ASN A 170 -0.95 -8.64 3.33
C ASN A 170 -0.28 -9.88 3.92
N ILE A 171 0.51 -9.66 4.97
CA ILE A 171 1.40 -10.67 5.56
C ILE A 171 0.95 -10.89 7.00
N PRO A 172 0.59 -12.12 7.41
CA PRO A 172 0.17 -12.39 8.78
C PRO A 172 1.33 -12.17 9.76
N ASP A 173 1.03 -11.68 10.97
CA ASP A 173 2.00 -11.55 12.08
C ASP A 173 2.31 -12.94 12.66
N LEU A 174 3.10 -13.70 11.92
CA LEU A 174 3.56 -15.04 12.24
C LEU A 174 5.06 -15.13 12.02
N LYS A 175 5.69 -16.11 12.67
CA LYS A 175 7.09 -16.43 12.33
C LYS A 175 7.18 -16.98 10.91
N GLU A 176 8.35 -16.82 10.28
CA GLU A 176 8.55 -17.25 8.90
C GLU A 176 8.21 -18.74 8.71
N GLU A 177 8.60 -19.59 9.66
CA GLU A 177 8.31 -21.03 9.65
C GLU A 177 6.84 -21.40 9.85
N GLU A 178 6.01 -20.47 10.33
CA GLU A 178 4.58 -20.68 10.56
C GLU A 178 3.73 -20.19 9.37
N ILE A 179 4.32 -19.39 8.47
CA ILE A 179 3.66 -18.94 7.24
C ILE A 179 3.56 -20.11 6.26
N LYS A 180 2.33 -20.51 5.93
CA LYS A 180 2.05 -21.69 5.07
C LYS A 180 2.35 -21.45 3.59
N GLY A 181 2.65 -20.21 3.21
CA GLY A 181 2.94 -19.78 1.84
C GLY A 181 2.09 -18.59 1.41
N THR A 182 2.05 -18.34 0.11
CA THR A 182 1.24 -17.28 -0.51
C THR A 182 -0.03 -17.85 -1.12
N LYS A 183 -1.11 -17.06 -1.14
CA LYS A 183 -2.38 -17.40 -1.79
C LYS A 183 -2.85 -16.22 -2.63
N ILE A 184 -3.16 -16.47 -3.90
CA ILE A 184 -3.87 -15.50 -4.73
C ILE A 184 -5.32 -15.44 -4.27
N CYS A 185 -5.83 -14.24 -4.04
CA CYS A 185 -7.13 -14.01 -3.44
C CYS A 185 -7.92 -12.97 -4.22
N ARG A 186 -9.24 -12.99 -4.05
CA ARG A 186 -10.08 -11.81 -4.28
C ARG A 186 -10.28 -11.05 -2.97
N GLN A 187 -10.63 -9.77 -3.08
CA GLN A 187 -11.02 -8.94 -1.94
C GLN A 187 -12.26 -9.54 -1.22
N ALA A 188 -12.20 -9.74 0.09
CA ALA A 188 -13.37 -10.14 0.87
C ALA A 188 -14.43 -9.04 0.91
N MET A 189 -15.71 -9.44 0.94
CA MET A 189 -16.82 -8.53 1.23
C MET A 189 -16.90 -8.23 2.75
N GLY A 190 -16.01 -7.35 3.21
CA GLY A 190 -15.99 -6.80 4.56
C GLY A 190 -16.61 -5.40 4.61
N VAL A 191 -17.16 -5.04 5.76
CA VAL A 191 -17.65 -3.68 6.04
C VAL A 191 -17.27 -3.29 7.46
N TRP A 192 -17.02 -2.01 7.68
CA TRP A 192 -16.95 -1.48 9.04
C TRP A 192 -18.36 -1.17 9.54
N LYS A 193 -18.71 -1.72 10.70
CA LYS A 193 -19.84 -1.24 11.47
C LYS A 193 -19.34 -0.10 12.34
N GLU A 194 -19.51 1.11 11.82
CA GLU A 194 -19.03 2.35 12.44
C GLU A 194 -19.75 2.63 13.76
N ASP A 195 -18.99 3.19 14.70
CA ASP A 195 -19.47 3.76 15.95
C ASP A 195 -18.72 5.07 16.23
N PHE A 196 -19.25 5.89 17.14
CA PHE A 196 -18.63 7.16 17.50
C PHE A 196 -18.55 7.31 19.01
N ASP A 197 -17.32 7.33 19.55
CA ASP A 197 -17.10 7.64 20.96
C ASP A 197 -17.23 9.15 21.18
N LYS A 198 -18.40 9.54 21.69
CA LYS A 198 -18.75 10.92 22.01
C LYS A 198 -18.18 11.34 23.35
N ARG A 199 -17.40 12.43 23.35
CA ARG A 199 -16.83 13.04 24.55
C ARG A 199 -17.06 14.55 24.58
N LYS A 200 -16.74 15.18 25.71
CA LYS A 200 -16.79 16.64 25.90
C LYS A 200 -15.42 17.17 26.27
N SER A 201 -15.04 18.29 25.67
CA SER A 201 -13.85 19.04 26.06
C SER A 201 -14.07 19.73 27.41
N PRO A 202 -13.00 20.20 28.07
CA PRO A 202 -13.12 20.99 29.30
C PRO A 202 -13.99 22.26 29.15
N PHE A 203 -14.16 22.77 27.93
CA PHE A 203 -15.00 23.94 27.61
C PHE A 203 -16.42 23.56 27.19
N GLY A 204 -16.82 22.30 27.36
CA GLY A 204 -18.15 21.80 27.04
C GLY A 204 -18.41 21.51 25.57
N LYS A 205 -17.41 21.69 24.68
CA LYS A 205 -17.54 21.37 23.25
C LYS A 205 -17.53 19.85 23.06
N GLU A 206 -18.53 19.33 22.37
CA GLU A 206 -18.58 17.91 22.02
C GLU A 206 -17.57 17.59 20.92
N TYR A 207 -16.93 16.42 21.03
CA TYR A 207 -16.08 15.85 19.99
C TYR A 207 -16.30 14.33 19.92
N TYR A 208 -15.98 13.75 18.77
CA TYR A 208 -16.29 12.36 18.44
C TYR A 208 -15.03 11.70 17.91
N TRP A 209 -14.74 10.50 18.38
CA TRP A 209 -13.75 9.62 17.76
C TRP A 209 -14.48 8.59 16.91
N LEU A 210 -14.12 8.51 15.62
CA LEU A 210 -14.58 7.42 14.77
C LEU A 210 -13.97 6.11 15.28
N SER A 211 -14.82 5.13 15.52
CA SER A 211 -14.45 3.76 15.86
C SER A 211 -15.31 2.79 15.04
N GLY A 212 -15.11 1.50 15.25
CA GLY A 212 -15.97 0.51 14.64
C GLY A 212 -15.44 -0.90 14.84
N GLU A 213 -16.23 -1.85 14.37
CA GLU A 213 -15.86 -3.26 14.29
C GLU A 213 -15.84 -3.69 12.83
N PHE A 214 -14.76 -4.36 12.41
CA PHE A 214 -14.70 -4.95 11.09
C PHE A 214 -15.58 -6.20 11.03
N VAL A 215 -16.54 -6.21 10.12
CA VAL A 215 -17.48 -7.32 9.91
C VAL A 215 -17.19 -7.96 8.56
N ASN A 216 -16.60 -9.16 8.60
CA ASN A 216 -16.46 -9.99 7.41
C ASN A 216 -17.81 -10.68 7.10
N ARG A 217 -18.42 -10.35 5.96
CA ARG A 217 -19.67 -10.99 5.49
C ARG A 217 -19.41 -12.11 4.48
N ASP A 218 -18.15 -12.28 4.09
CA ASP A 218 -17.73 -13.25 3.11
C ASP A 218 -17.37 -14.58 3.78
N LYS A 219 -17.88 -15.68 3.24
CA LYS A 219 -17.58 -17.04 3.71
C LYS A 219 -16.71 -17.81 2.69
N GLY A 220 -16.26 -17.13 1.65
CA GLY A 220 -15.41 -17.70 0.61
C GLY A 220 -14.00 -17.99 1.12
N GLN A 221 -13.47 -19.14 0.71
CA GLN A 221 -12.10 -19.56 1.03
C GLN A 221 -11.05 -19.00 0.05
N ASP A 222 -11.51 -18.28 -0.97
CA ASP A 222 -10.72 -17.59 -1.99
C ASP A 222 -10.46 -16.12 -1.65
N THR A 223 -10.76 -15.70 -0.42
CA THR A 223 -10.64 -14.32 0.05
C THR A 223 -9.33 -14.04 0.75
N ASP A 224 -8.93 -12.77 0.74
CA ASP A 224 -7.77 -12.26 1.48
C ASP A 224 -7.90 -12.48 2.98
N ILE A 225 -9.05 -12.17 3.58
CA ILE A 225 -9.32 -12.40 5.01
C ILE A 225 -9.17 -13.90 5.35
N TYR A 226 -9.77 -14.79 4.57
CA TYR A 226 -9.62 -16.23 4.81
C TYR A 226 -8.16 -16.68 4.72
N ALA A 227 -7.40 -16.20 3.74
CA ALA A 227 -5.99 -16.56 3.59
C ALA A 227 -5.19 -16.16 4.84
N LEU A 228 -5.36 -14.92 5.30
CA LEU A 228 -4.67 -14.37 6.47
C LEU A 228 -5.02 -15.13 7.75
N GLU A 229 -6.32 -15.37 8.01
CA GLU A 229 -6.80 -16.14 9.17
C GLU A 229 -6.28 -17.58 9.17
N ASN A 230 -5.93 -18.13 8.01
CA ASN A 230 -5.42 -19.48 7.87
C ASN A 230 -3.89 -19.55 7.76
N GLY A 231 -3.17 -18.45 8.01
CA GLY A 231 -1.71 -18.40 8.04
C GLY A 231 -1.03 -18.34 6.66
N TYR A 232 -1.75 -17.85 5.65
CA TYR A 232 -1.20 -17.57 4.33
C TYR A 232 -1.01 -16.06 4.14
N ILE A 233 0.00 -15.68 3.36
CA ILE A 233 0.13 -14.33 2.80
C ILE A 233 -0.93 -14.18 1.71
N SER A 234 -1.79 -13.16 1.81
CA SER A 234 -2.78 -12.88 0.77
C SER A 234 -2.19 -11.97 -0.30
N ILE A 235 -2.38 -12.32 -1.57
CA ILE A 235 -2.04 -11.49 -2.72
C ILE A 235 -3.32 -11.26 -3.52
N VAL A 236 -3.81 -10.01 -3.55
CA VAL A 236 -5.00 -9.63 -4.31
C VAL A 236 -4.56 -8.76 -5.49
N PRO A 237 -4.81 -9.17 -6.75
CA PRO A 237 -4.71 -8.24 -7.88
C PRO A 237 -5.86 -7.23 -7.78
N VAL A 238 -5.50 -5.96 -7.69
CA VAL A 238 -6.42 -4.81 -7.54
C VAL A 238 -6.41 -4.00 -8.83
N GLN A 239 -7.61 -3.60 -9.25
CA GLN A 239 -7.82 -2.65 -10.33
C GLN A 239 -8.36 -1.33 -9.76
N PHE A 240 -8.22 -0.25 -10.51
CA PHE A 240 -8.73 1.08 -10.17
C PHE A 240 -9.82 1.58 -11.13
N ASP A 241 -10.18 0.80 -12.14
CA ASP A 241 -11.45 0.97 -12.84
C ASP A 241 -12.60 0.44 -11.95
N LEU A 242 -13.31 1.38 -11.33
CA LEU A 242 -14.45 1.10 -10.45
C LEU A 242 -15.78 0.94 -11.21
N THR A 243 -15.74 0.92 -12.54
CA THR A 243 -16.93 0.73 -13.37
C THR A 243 -17.54 -0.65 -13.09
N ALA A 244 -18.80 -0.67 -12.68
CA ALA A 244 -19.59 -1.90 -12.59
C ALA A 244 -19.96 -2.40 -14.00
N HIS A 245 -19.00 -2.92 -14.75
CA HIS A 245 -19.17 -3.34 -16.16
C HIS A 245 -20.37 -4.28 -16.37
N HIS A 246 -20.63 -5.17 -15.41
CA HIS A 246 -21.78 -6.08 -15.41
C HIS A 246 -23.15 -5.38 -15.37
N MET A 247 -23.22 -4.13 -14.94
CA MET A 247 -24.44 -3.33 -14.89
C MET A 247 -24.69 -2.49 -16.14
N ILE A 248 -23.66 -2.25 -16.97
CA ILE A 248 -23.77 -1.34 -18.13
C ILE A 248 -24.91 -1.75 -19.06
N GLN A 249 -24.98 -3.03 -19.44
CA GLN A 249 -26.03 -3.53 -20.33
C GLN A 249 -27.43 -3.35 -19.73
N LYS A 250 -27.57 -3.53 -18.41
CA LYS A 250 -28.84 -3.35 -17.71
C LYS A 250 -29.25 -1.87 -17.67
N LEU A 251 -28.32 -0.96 -17.40
CA LEU A 251 -28.60 0.48 -17.38
C LEU A 251 -28.94 1.02 -18.78
N ASN A 252 -28.29 0.51 -19.84
CA ASN A 252 -28.61 0.87 -21.23
C ASN A 252 -30.02 0.45 -21.67
N SER A 253 -30.70 -0.43 -20.92
CA SER A 253 -32.09 -0.79 -21.20
C SER A 253 -33.11 0.20 -20.62
N TRP A 254 -32.66 1.19 -19.85
CA TRP A 254 -33.52 2.21 -19.26
C TRP A 254 -33.77 3.35 -20.25
N GLU A 255 -35.00 3.88 -20.29
CA GLU A 255 -35.29 5.16 -20.95
C GLU A 255 -34.87 6.31 -20.01
N LEU A 256 -33.58 6.66 -20.03
CA LEU A 256 -32.99 7.77 -19.26
C LEU A 256 -33.00 9.10 -20.02
#